data_AF-A0ABD3BLA1-F1
#
_entry.id   AF-A0ABD3BLA1-F1
#
_cell.length_a   1.000
_cell.length_b   1.000
_cell.length_c   1.000
_cell.angle_alpha   90.00
_cell.angle_beta   90.00
_cell.angle_gamma   90.00
#
_symmetry.space_group_name_H-M   'P 1'
#
loop_
_entity.id
_entity.type
_entity.pdbx_description
1 polymer ?
#
loop_
_entity_poly.entity_id
_entity_poly.type
_entity_poly.pdbx_seq_one_letter_code
_entity_poly.pdbx_strand_id
1 'polypeptide(L)'
;MGTKVVFLLIVALIFEANNKAYADKVDNDDLIGKWCSRTEKKELCVKLIEADPRKELKSSPNGFCEIVRDKAVKDYVATHSRIPAILKRTTDPFVRRCLIGECSEGYIQAIDNLKSLDFSVISRETYSNLAASVAYGYSNPWFCEHCFKEGPPGLSIPPELASDNRNLENAPGIIADIVNLMVCGTIAAC
;
A
#
# COMPACT_ATOMS: atom_id res chain seq x y z
N MET A 1 -46.47 -10.76 -30.49
CA MET A 1 -45.92 -11.78 -29.56
C MET A 1 -44.44 -11.57 -29.21
N GLY A 2 -43.60 -11.00 -30.07
CA GLY A 2 -42.15 -10.87 -29.81
C GLY A 2 -41.73 -9.93 -28.66
N THR A 3 -42.43 -8.82 -28.42
CA THR A 3 -41.98 -7.79 -27.46
C THR A 3 -42.05 -8.25 -25.99
N LYS A 4 -43.03 -9.09 -25.64
CA LYS A 4 -43.17 -9.62 -24.26
C LYS A 4 -42.10 -10.67 -23.93
N VAL A 5 -41.69 -11.47 -24.92
CA VAL A 5 -40.63 -12.47 -24.76
C VAL A 5 -39.27 -11.80 -24.57
N VAL A 6 -39.00 -10.75 -25.35
CA VAL A 6 -37.78 -9.95 -25.20
C VAL A 6 -37.71 -9.28 -23.82
N PHE A 7 -38.83 -8.73 -23.33
CA PHE A 7 -38.87 -8.10 -22.00
C PHE A 7 -38.60 -9.11 -20.87
N LEU A 8 -39.18 -10.31 -20.94
CA LEU A 8 -38.94 -11.37 -19.94
C LEU A 8 -37.49 -11.86 -19.94
N LEU A 9 -36.86 -11.97 -21.12
CA LEU A 9 -35.43 -12.33 -21.23
C LEU A 9 -34.52 -11.27 -20.61
N ILE A 10 -34.82 -9.98 -20.84
CA ILE A 10 -34.04 -8.88 -20.23
C ILE A 10 -34.15 -8.90 -18.70
N VAL A 11 -35.36 -9.11 -18.17
CA VAL A 11 -35.58 -9.18 -16.70
C VAL A 11 -34.84 -10.38 -16.09
N ALA A 12 -34.84 -11.55 -16.76
CA ALA A 12 -34.11 -12.73 -16.29
C ALA A 12 -32.60 -12.49 -16.26
N LEU A 13 -32.02 -11.90 -17.32
CA LEU A 13 -30.59 -11.58 -17.38
C LEU A 13 -30.16 -10.57 -16.30
N ILE A 14 -31.00 -9.57 -16.01
CA ILE A 14 -30.74 -8.60 -14.93
C ILE A 14 -30.76 -9.31 -13.57
N PHE A 15 -31.71 -10.22 -13.35
CA PHE A 15 -31.83 -10.95 -12.10
C PHE A 15 -30.62 -11.88 -11.85
N GLU A 16 -30.17 -12.60 -12.87
CA GLU A 16 -28.97 -13.44 -12.80
C GLU A 16 -27.69 -12.63 -12.53
N ALA A 17 -27.52 -11.51 -13.23
CA ALA A 17 -26.37 -10.62 -13.04
C ALA A 17 -26.32 -10.05 -11.61
N ASN A 18 -27.47 -9.66 -11.05
CA ASN A 18 -27.57 -9.16 -9.69
C ASN A 18 -27.27 -10.22 -8.63
N ASN A 19 -27.76 -11.45 -8.81
CA ASN A 19 -27.48 -12.55 -7.88
C ASN A 19 -26.00 -12.92 -7.87
N LYS A 20 -25.36 -12.97 -9.04
CA LYS A 20 -23.91 -13.20 -9.13
C LYS A 20 -23.12 -12.08 -8.46
N ALA A 21 -23.46 -10.82 -8.73
CA ALA A 21 -22.79 -9.67 -8.12
C ALA A 21 -22.96 -9.65 -6.58
N TYR A 22 -24.11 -10.08 -6.05
CA TYR A 22 -24.34 -10.20 -4.61
C TYR A 22 -23.50 -11.32 -3.98
N ALA A 23 -23.48 -12.51 -4.60
CA ALA A 23 -22.67 -13.63 -4.12
C ALA A 23 -21.17 -13.31 -4.14
N ASP A 24 -20.67 -12.75 -5.25
CA ASP A 24 -19.27 -12.32 -5.38
C ASP A 24 -18.91 -11.26 -4.33
N LYS A 25 -19.85 -10.38 -3.96
CA LYS A 25 -19.62 -9.38 -2.92
C LYS A 25 -19.50 -10.02 -1.53
N VAL A 26 -20.42 -10.92 -1.16
CA VAL A 26 -20.40 -11.58 0.15
C VAL A 26 -19.12 -12.40 0.34
N ASP A 27 -18.68 -13.11 -0.70
CA ASP A 27 -17.44 -13.89 -0.68
C ASP A 27 -16.19 -13.01 -0.54
N ASN A 28 -16.16 -11.87 -1.25
CA ASN A 28 -15.07 -10.89 -1.12
C ASN A 28 -15.06 -10.21 0.26
N ASP A 29 -16.22 -9.82 0.80
CA ASP A 29 -16.31 -9.19 2.13
C ASP A 29 -15.83 -10.18 3.22
N ASP A 30 -16.13 -11.49 3.08
CA ASP A 30 -15.60 -12.54 3.96
C ASP A 30 -14.08 -12.68 3.84
N LEU A 31 -13.53 -12.67 2.62
CA LEU A 31 -12.09 -12.77 2.39
C LEU A 31 -11.33 -11.54 2.94
N ILE A 32 -11.83 -10.33 2.67
CA ILE A 32 -11.26 -9.08 3.18
C ILE A 32 -11.26 -9.10 4.71
N GLY A 33 -12.40 -9.45 5.32
CA GLY A 33 -12.54 -9.57 6.76
C GLY A 33 -11.54 -10.58 7.36
N LYS A 34 -11.41 -11.76 6.73
CA LYS A 34 -10.51 -12.84 7.18
C LYS A 34 -9.04 -12.43 7.17
N TRP A 35 -8.58 -11.71 6.15
CA TRP A 35 -7.17 -11.32 6.05
C TRP A 35 -6.88 -10.05 6.83
N CYS A 36 -7.65 -8.98 6.63
CA CYS A 36 -7.38 -7.70 7.28
C CYS A 36 -7.55 -7.74 8.80
N SER A 37 -8.46 -8.57 9.34
CA SER A 37 -8.62 -8.72 10.80
C SER A 37 -7.39 -9.24 11.52
N ARG A 38 -6.44 -9.85 10.79
CA ARG A 38 -5.21 -10.40 11.33
C ARG A 38 -4.01 -9.48 11.17
N THR A 39 -4.15 -8.38 10.43
CA THR A 39 -3.10 -7.35 10.27
C THR A 39 -3.09 -6.40 11.47
N GLU A 40 -1.95 -5.79 11.76
CA GLU A 40 -1.85 -4.76 12.81
C GLU A 40 -2.71 -3.52 12.49
N LYS A 41 -2.88 -3.23 11.19
CA LYS A 41 -3.60 -2.05 10.68
C LYS A 41 -4.94 -2.44 10.04
N LYS A 42 -5.73 -3.21 10.78
CA LYS A 42 -7.01 -3.79 10.35
C LYS A 42 -7.91 -2.82 9.58
N GLU A 43 -8.26 -1.69 10.19
CA GLU A 43 -9.23 -0.76 9.61
C GLU A 43 -8.69 -0.13 8.32
N LEU A 44 -7.38 0.14 8.28
CA LEU A 44 -6.74 0.67 7.09
C LEU A 44 -6.68 -0.37 5.98
N CYS A 45 -6.34 -1.63 6.29
CA CYS A 45 -6.34 -2.72 5.33
C CYS A 45 -7.71 -2.87 4.65
N VAL A 46 -8.79 -2.94 5.44
CA VAL A 46 -10.16 -3.02 4.91
C VAL A 46 -10.46 -1.83 4.00
N LYS A 47 -10.22 -0.62 4.50
CA LYS A 47 -10.50 0.62 3.76
C LYS A 47 -9.76 0.68 2.42
N LEU A 48 -8.50 0.27 2.37
CA LEU A 48 -7.70 0.31 1.14
C LEU A 48 -8.24 -0.67 0.10
N ILE A 49 -8.55 -1.90 0.50
CA ILE A 49 -9.04 -2.92 -0.41
C ILE A 49 -10.46 -2.60 -0.90
N GLU A 50 -11.35 -2.17 0.00
CA GLU A 50 -12.72 -1.79 -0.36
C GLU A 50 -12.76 -0.61 -1.34
N ALA A 51 -11.89 0.39 -1.13
CA ALA A 51 -11.84 1.59 -1.98
C ALA A 51 -11.27 1.33 -3.38
N ASP A 52 -10.53 0.23 -3.60
CA ASP A 52 -9.96 -0.05 -4.92
C ASP A 52 -11.05 -0.46 -5.94
N PRO A 53 -11.09 0.10 -7.15
CA PRO A 53 -12.13 -0.27 -8.12
C PRO A 53 -11.91 -1.63 -8.81
N ARG A 54 -10.71 -2.22 -8.72
CA ARG A 54 -10.31 -3.45 -9.42
C ARG A 54 -10.84 -4.68 -8.70
N LYS A 55 -11.99 -5.18 -9.14
CA LYS A 55 -12.67 -6.33 -8.51
C LYS A 55 -11.84 -7.61 -8.57
N GLU A 56 -11.10 -7.81 -9.65
CA GLU A 56 -10.26 -8.98 -9.89
C GLU A 56 -9.18 -9.16 -8.82
N LEU A 57 -8.65 -8.07 -8.27
CA LEU A 57 -7.63 -8.08 -7.22
C LEU A 57 -8.20 -8.35 -5.83
N LYS A 58 -9.53 -8.28 -5.65
CA LYS A 58 -10.16 -8.49 -4.33
C LYS A 58 -10.43 -9.94 -3.98
N SER A 59 -10.15 -10.85 -4.91
CA SER A 59 -10.43 -12.28 -4.77
C SER A 59 -9.27 -13.08 -4.15
N SER A 60 -8.14 -12.44 -3.81
CA SER A 60 -6.97 -13.12 -3.25
C SER A 60 -6.13 -12.21 -2.36
N PRO A 61 -5.39 -12.77 -1.37
CA PRO A 61 -4.42 -12.00 -0.59
C PRO A 61 -3.28 -11.42 -1.45
N ASN A 62 -2.90 -12.07 -2.54
CA ASN A 62 -1.91 -11.55 -3.49
C ASN A 62 -2.42 -10.25 -4.13
N GLY A 63 -3.67 -10.24 -4.58
CA GLY A 63 -4.30 -9.04 -5.12
C GLY A 63 -4.47 -7.93 -4.07
N PHE A 64 -4.69 -8.29 -2.79
CA PHE A 64 -4.65 -7.32 -1.69
C PHE A 64 -3.27 -6.66 -1.57
N CYS A 65 -2.19 -7.44 -1.63
CA CYS A 65 -0.82 -6.90 -1.63
C CYS A 65 -0.59 -5.95 -2.81
N GLU A 66 -1.09 -6.27 -4.00
CA GLU A 66 -1.01 -5.36 -5.16
C GLU A 66 -1.74 -4.04 -4.94
N ILE A 67 -2.97 -4.08 -4.44
CA ILE A 67 -3.76 -2.88 -4.11
C ILE A 67 -3.00 -2.01 -3.11
N VAL A 68 -2.50 -2.61 -2.02
CA VAL A 68 -1.81 -1.90 -0.96
C VAL A 68 -0.45 -1.36 -1.42
N ARG A 69 0.29 -2.10 -2.24
CA ARG A 69 1.53 -1.63 -2.90
C ARG A 69 1.25 -0.39 -3.75
N ASP A 70 0.20 -0.41 -4.57
CA ASP A 70 -0.11 0.72 -5.44
C ASP A 70 -0.50 1.97 -4.64
N LYS A 71 -1.16 1.77 -3.48
CA LYS A 71 -1.37 2.86 -2.52
C LYS A 71 -0.06 3.37 -1.94
N ALA A 72 0.83 2.49 -1.49
CA ALA A 72 2.13 2.87 -0.96
C ALA A 72 2.91 3.72 -1.98
N VAL A 73 3.02 3.24 -3.23
CA VAL A 73 3.68 3.97 -4.32
C VAL A 73 3.08 5.37 -4.49
N LYS A 74 1.75 5.50 -4.50
CA LYS A 74 1.07 6.81 -4.60
C LYS A 74 1.43 7.74 -3.43
N ASP A 75 1.51 7.22 -2.21
CA ASP A 75 1.83 8.00 -1.02
C ASP A 75 3.29 8.47 -1.02
N TYR A 76 4.23 7.61 -1.40
CA TYR A 76 5.64 8.01 -1.56
C TYR A 76 5.80 9.05 -2.65
N VAL A 77 5.13 8.89 -3.81
CA VAL A 77 5.16 9.89 -4.89
C VAL A 77 4.58 11.23 -4.43
N ALA A 78 3.45 11.21 -3.72
CA ALA A 78 2.85 12.42 -3.18
C ALA A 78 3.77 13.12 -2.18
N THR A 79 4.40 12.36 -1.28
CA THR A 79 5.34 12.88 -0.28
C THR A 79 6.58 13.49 -0.95
N HIS A 80 7.19 12.75 -1.88
CA HIS A 80 8.34 13.19 -2.66
C HIS A 80 8.07 14.51 -3.41
N SER A 81 6.87 14.65 -3.99
CA SER A 81 6.46 15.84 -4.73
C SER A 81 6.46 17.14 -3.91
N ARG A 82 6.48 17.06 -2.57
CA ARG A 82 6.57 18.25 -1.69
C ARG A 82 7.98 18.81 -1.60
N ILE A 83 9.00 17.98 -1.78
CA ILE A 83 10.41 18.36 -1.59
C ILE A 83 10.80 19.62 -2.38
N PRO A 84 10.46 19.77 -3.67
CA PRO A 84 10.81 20.98 -4.43
C PRO A 84 10.23 22.27 -3.84
N ALA A 85 9.02 22.23 -3.28
CA ALA A 85 8.40 23.40 -2.65
C ALA A 85 9.11 23.77 -1.33
N ILE A 86 9.50 22.76 -0.55
CA ILE A 86 10.26 22.95 0.70
C ILE A 86 11.65 23.53 0.39
N LEU A 87 12.34 22.99 -0.62
CA LEU A 87 13.66 23.46 -1.05
C LEU A 87 13.68 24.91 -1.51
N LYS A 88 12.55 25.45 -2.01
CA LYS A 88 12.42 26.87 -2.35
C LYS A 88 12.30 27.78 -1.13
N ARG A 89 11.85 27.25 0.01
CA ARG A 89 11.62 28.01 1.26
C ARG A 89 12.81 27.99 2.21
N THR A 90 13.74 27.05 2.04
CA THR A 90 14.91 26.92 2.91
C THR A 90 16.20 27.34 2.21
N THR A 91 17.03 28.10 2.94
CA THR A 91 18.40 28.44 2.57
C THR A 91 19.43 27.67 3.41
N ASP A 92 18.98 26.91 4.42
CA ASP A 92 19.87 26.18 5.32
C ASP A 92 20.53 25.00 4.59
N PRO A 93 21.87 24.95 4.52
CA PRO A 93 22.57 23.92 3.74
C PRO A 93 22.40 22.51 4.32
N PHE A 94 22.24 22.38 5.64
CA PHE A 94 22.02 21.09 6.29
C PHE A 94 20.62 20.55 5.95
N VAL A 95 19.59 21.40 6.06
CA VAL A 95 18.21 21.05 5.68
C VAL A 95 18.16 20.65 4.20
N ARG A 96 18.81 21.42 3.31
CA ARG A 96 18.87 21.10 1.88
C ARG A 96 19.54 19.75 1.61
N ARG A 97 20.65 19.46 2.29
CA ARG A 97 21.34 18.17 2.17
C ARG A 97 20.43 17.01 2.60
N CYS A 98 19.76 17.12 3.75
CA CYS A 98 18.83 16.08 4.20
C CYS A 98 17.66 15.88 3.23
N LEU A 99 17.08 16.97 2.72
CA LEU A 99 15.97 16.89 1.76
C LEU A 99 16.37 16.22 0.45
N ILE A 100 17.58 16.50 -0.05
CA ILE A 100 18.06 15.96 -1.33
C ILE A 100 18.59 14.54 -1.15
N GLY A 101 19.54 14.33 -0.25
CA GLY A 101 20.21 13.04 -0.08
C GLY A 101 19.30 12.01 0.58
N GLU A 102 18.83 12.26 1.79
CA GLU A 102 18.18 11.21 2.57
C GLU A 102 16.67 11.10 2.27
N CYS A 103 15.97 12.23 2.16
CA CYS A 103 14.54 12.22 1.90
C CYS A 103 14.22 11.90 0.45
N SER A 104 14.74 12.69 -0.50
CA SER A 104 14.40 12.51 -1.91
C SER A 104 14.89 11.18 -2.46
N GLU A 105 16.16 10.81 -2.23
CA GLU A 105 16.68 9.53 -2.74
C GLU A 105 16.01 8.36 -2.04
N GLY A 106 15.80 8.42 -0.71
CA GLY A 106 15.10 7.37 0.04
C GLY A 106 13.67 7.14 -0.47
N TYR A 107 12.91 8.20 -0.76
CA TYR A 107 11.57 8.03 -1.34
C TYR A 107 11.62 7.44 -2.75
N ILE A 108 12.56 7.84 -3.60
CA ILE A 108 12.72 7.28 -4.95
C ILE A 108 13.07 5.79 -4.86
N GLN A 109 14.03 5.42 -4.02
CA GLN A 109 14.42 4.03 -3.79
C GLN A 109 13.24 3.20 -3.29
N ALA A 110 12.44 3.72 -2.36
CA ALA A 110 11.22 3.07 -1.90
C ALA A 110 10.19 2.88 -3.03
N ILE A 111 9.97 3.91 -3.87
CA ILE A 111 9.06 3.84 -5.01
C ILE A 111 9.50 2.74 -5.98
N ASP A 112 10.77 2.72 -6.35
CA ASP A 112 11.30 1.78 -7.34
C ASP A 112 11.27 0.34 -6.80
N ASN A 113 11.65 0.15 -5.54
CA ASN A 113 11.56 -1.14 -4.88
C ASN A 113 10.10 -1.61 -4.69
N LEU A 114 9.18 -0.72 -4.32
CA LEU A 114 7.76 -1.09 -4.22
C LEU A 114 7.21 -1.51 -5.59
N LYS A 115 7.56 -0.79 -6.67
CA LYS A 115 7.14 -1.13 -8.04
C LYS A 115 7.72 -2.44 -8.55
N SER A 116 8.87 -2.88 -8.04
CA SER A 116 9.48 -4.15 -8.43
C SER A 116 8.91 -5.35 -7.68
N LEU A 117 8.10 -5.15 -6.64
CA LEU A 117 7.44 -6.24 -5.91
C LEU A 117 6.46 -6.98 -6.83
N ASP A 118 6.73 -8.26 -7.01
CA ASP A 118 5.87 -9.22 -7.69
C ASP A 118 5.17 -10.12 -6.67
N PHE A 119 3.84 -10.09 -6.67
CA PHE A 119 3.00 -10.90 -5.80
C PHE A 119 2.34 -12.07 -6.56
N SER A 120 2.66 -12.29 -7.83
CA SER A 120 2.06 -13.37 -8.63
C SER A 120 2.40 -14.76 -8.08
N VAL A 121 3.59 -14.94 -7.50
CA VAL A 121 4.03 -16.21 -6.90
C VAL A 121 4.69 -15.95 -5.54
N ILE A 122 3.90 -16.14 -4.48
CA ILE A 122 4.39 -16.07 -3.09
C ILE A 122 4.54 -17.50 -2.57
N SER A 123 5.78 -17.93 -2.32
CA SER A 123 6.12 -19.25 -1.82
C SER A 123 7.18 -19.15 -0.72
N ARG A 124 7.45 -20.25 -0.03
CA ARG A 124 8.54 -20.32 0.97
C ARG A 124 9.91 -20.01 0.36
N GLU A 125 10.11 -20.28 -0.93
CA GLU A 125 11.37 -20.02 -1.64
C GLU A 125 11.53 -18.54 -1.99
N THR A 126 10.44 -17.87 -2.38
CA THR A 126 10.47 -16.44 -2.75
C THR A 126 10.29 -15.50 -1.55
N TYR A 127 9.82 -16.03 -0.42
CA TYR A 127 9.44 -15.29 0.76
C TYR A 127 10.55 -14.41 1.33
N SER A 128 11.76 -14.94 1.55
CA SER A 128 12.84 -14.18 2.19
C SER A 128 13.26 -12.96 1.37
N ASN A 129 13.29 -13.09 0.04
CA ASN A 129 13.54 -11.96 -0.85
C ASN A 129 12.38 -10.95 -0.82
N LEU A 130 11.14 -11.44 -0.88
CA LEU A 130 9.95 -10.58 -0.85
C LEU A 130 9.85 -9.80 0.48
N ALA A 131 10.05 -10.48 1.60
CA ALA A 131 10.02 -9.89 2.93
C ALA A 131 11.13 -8.84 3.10
N ALA A 132 12.34 -9.12 2.64
CA ALA A 132 13.44 -8.15 2.65
C ALA A 132 13.11 -6.92 1.80
N SER A 133 12.54 -7.10 0.61
CA SER A 133 12.12 -5.97 -0.24
C SER A 133 10.99 -5.16 0.39
N VAL A 134 9.99 -5.79 1.01
CA VAL A 134 8.93 -5.07 1.73
C VAL A 134 9.50 -4.27 2.93
N ALA A 135 10.39 -4.88 3.70
CA ALA A 135 11.08 -4.24 4.83
C ALA A 135 11.95 -3.05 4.38
N TYR A 136 12.59 -3.15 3.22
CA TYR A 136 13.34 -2.04 2.65
C TYR A 136 12.45 -0.84 2.33
N GLY A 137 11.26 -1.07 1.77
CA GLY A 137 10.25 -0.01 1.58
C GLY A 137 9.90 0.69 2.90
N TYR A 138 9.68 -0.10 3.95
CA TYR A 138 9.36 0.36 5.30
C TYR A 138 10.43 1.31 5.90
N SER A 139 11.72 1.04 5.71
CA SER A 139 12.80 1.79 6.36
C SER A 139 13.14 3.15 5.74
N ASN A 140 12.71 3.43 4.50
CA ASN A 140 13.14 4.63 3.79
C ASN A 140 12.72 5.98 4.43
N PRO A 141 11.49 6.15 4.94
CA PRO A 141 11.10 7.34 5.68
C PRO A 141 11.95 7.59 6.93
N TRP A 142 12.51 6.53 7.54
CA TRP A 142 13.35 6.63 8.72
C TRP A 142 14.66 7.35 8.43
N PHE A 143 15.32 7.10 7.28
CA PHE A 143 16.55 7.79 6.91
C PHE A 143 16.35 9.30 6.78
N CYS A 144 15.22 9.72 6.18
CA CYS A 144 14.83 11.12 6.11
C CYS A 144 14.72 11.75 7.51
N GLU A 145 13.94 11.14 8.42
CA GLU A 145 13.81 11.62 9.80
C GLU A 145 15.14 11.63 10.56
N HIS A 146 15.95 10.59 10.37
CA HIS A 146 17.21 10.40 11.07
C HIS A 146 18.23 11.48 10.70
N CYS A 147 18.29 11.88 9.42
CA CYS A 147 19.16 12.98 8.98
C CYS A 147 18.93 14.27 9.77
N PHE A 148 17.67 14.61 10.09
CA PHE A 148 17.36 15.80 10.89
C PHE A 148 17.67 15.60 12.38
N LYS A 149 17.55 14.37 12.90
CA LYS A 149 17.88 14.04 14.30
C LYS A 149 19.36 14.10 14.59
N GLU A 150 20.21 13.72 13.62
CA GLU A 150 21.67 13.81 13.74
C GLU A 150 22.20 15.23 13.49
N GLY A 151 21.31 16.18 13.20
CA GLY A 151 21.67 17.54 12.85
C GLY A 151 21.98 18.47 14.01
N PRO A 152 22.42 19.70 13.66
CA PRO A 152 22.55 20.79 14.61
C PRO A 152 21.28 20.99 15.46
N PRO A 153 21.42 21.30 16.76
CA PRO A 153 20.29 21.61 17.62
C PRO A 153 19.40 22.71 17.03
N GLY A 154 18.08 22.52 17.12
CA GLY A 154 17.09 23.48 16.61
C GLY A 154 16.72 23.30 15.13
N LEU A 155 17.38 22.40 14.41
CA LEU A 155 16.89 21.94 13.11
C LEU A 155 15.97 20.75 13.28
N SER A 156 14.81 20.81 12.63
CA SER A 156 13.84 19.72 12.60
C SER A 156 13.42 19.45 11.17
N ILE A 157 12.95 18.22 10.94
CA ILE A 157 12.29 17.89 9.68
C ILE A 157 11.12 18.88 9.43
N PRO A 158 10.89 19.30 8.18
CA PRO A 158 9.69 20.08 7.83
C PRO A 158 8.41 19.37 8.31
N PRO A 159 7.49 20.06 9.01
CA PRO A 159 6.30 19.43 9.60
C PRO A 159 5.45 18.66 8.59
N GLU A 160 5.36 19.14 7.35
CA GLU A 160 4.66 18.48 6.26
C GLU A 160 5.25 17.11 5.91
N LEU A 161 6.58 16.95 5.94
CA LEU A 161 7.24 15.66 5.71
C LEU A 161 7.18 14.77 6.93
N ALA A 162 7.27 15.34 8.13
CA ALA A 162 7.15 14.58 9.38
C ALA A 162 5.82 13.83 9.47
N SER A 163 4.74 14.51 9.07
CA SER A 163 3.41 13.89 9.04
C SER A 163 3.30 12.81 7.97
N ASP A 164 3.85 13.04 6.79
CA ASP A 164 3.79 12.08 5.70
C ASP A 164 4.63 10.84 6.03
N ASN A 165 5.85 11.00 6.55
CA ASN A 165 6.76 9.90 6.94
C ASN A 165 6.13 8.90 7.90
N ARG A 166 5.40 9.39 8.91
CA ARG A 166 4.67 8.53 9.85
C ARG A 166 3.60 7.67 9.17
N ASN A 167 3.09 8.10 8.03
CA ASN A 167 2.06 7.37 7.30
C ASN A 167 2.64 6.43 6.24
N LEU A 168 3.87 6.66 5.77
CA LEU A 168 4.50 5.89 4.71
C LEU A 168 4.79 4.44 5.11
N GLU A 169 4.95 4.15 6.41
CA GLU A 169 5.12 2.78 6.92
C GLU A 169 3.82 1.96 6.94
N ASN A 170 2.66 2.61 6.83
CA ASN A 170 1.38 1.95 7.03
C ASN A 170 1.10 0.88 5.97
N ALA A 171 1.17 1.25 4.70
CA ALA A 171 0.88 0.35 3.59
C ALA A 171 1.93 -0.77 3.45
N PRO A 172 3.26 -0.50 3.48
CA PRO A 172 4.27 -1.56 3.54
C PRO A 172 4.08 -2.52 4.73
N GLY A 173 3.69 -2.02 5.91
CA GLY A 173 3.37 -2.87 7.05
C GLY A 173 2.20 -3.83 6.80
N ILE A 174 1.13 -3.35 6.16
CA ILE A 174 0.00 -4.22 5.77
C ILE A 174 0.45 -5.30 4.77
N ILE A 175 1.31 -4.96 3.81
CA ILE A 175 1.88 -5.93 2.86
C ILE A 175 2.68 -6.99 3.62
N ALA A 176 3.55 -6.57 4.56
CA ALA A 176 4.35 -7.47 5.36
C ALA A 176 3.48 -8.45 6.15
N ASP A 177 2.43 -7.94 6.82
CA ASP A 177 1.48 -8.77 7.57
C ASP A 177 0.83 -9.82 6.65
N ILE A 178 0.30 -9.43 5.49
CA ILE A 178 -0.37 -10.36 4.57
C ILE A 178 0.63 -11.40 4.05
N VAL A 179 1.84 -10.99 3.63
CA VAL A 179 2.88 -11.91 3.14
C VAL A 179 3.30 -12.91 4.22
N ASN A 180 3.49 -12.45 5.46
CA ASN A 180 3.82 -13.31 6.59
C ASN A 180 2.66 -14.28 6.89
N LEU A 181 1.42 -13.80 6.86
CA LEU A 181 0.24 -14.64 7.07
C LEU A 181 0.11 -15.74 6.00
N MET A 182 0.43 -15.42 4.75
CA MET A 182 0.40 -16.37 3.63
C MET A 182 1.44 -17.49 3.77
N VAL A 183 2.66 -17.17 4.19
CA VAL A 183 3.79 -18.12 4.17
C VAL A 183 4.05 -18.75 5.54
N CYS A 184 3.96 -17.96 6.60
CA CYS A 184 4.29 -18.33 7.96
C CYS A 184 3.05 -18.66 8.81
N GLY A 185 1.85 -18.31 8.35
CA GLY A 185 0.60 -18.53 9.08
C GLY A 185 0.38 -17.56 10.25
N THR A 186 1.28 -16.59 10.46
CA THR A 186 1.21 -15.54 11.48
C THR A 186 1.72 -14.21 10.90
N ILE A 187 1.46 -13.07 11.54
CA ILE A 187 2.05 -11.79 11.11
C ILE A 187 3.54 -11.66 11.44
N ALA A 188 4.07 -12.50 12.33
CA ALA A 188 5.51 -12.55 12.59
C ALA A 188 6.23 -13.23 11.42
N ALA A 189 7.39 -12.69 11.06
CA ALA A 189 8.25 -13.27 10.05
C ALA A 189 8.77 -14.65 10.49
N CYS A 190 8.91 -15.54 9.50
CA CYS A 190 9.62 -16.81 9.60
C CYS A 190 10.81 -16.77 8.62
#